data_AF-A0A2V9P4E0-F1
#
_entry.id   AF-A0A2V9P4E0-F1
#
_cell.length_a   1.000
_cell.length_b   1.000
_cell.length_c   1.000
_cell.angle_alpha   90.00
_cell.angle_beta   90.00
_cell.angle_gamma   90.00
#
_symmetry.space_group_name_H-M   'P 1'
#
loop_
_entity.id
_entity.type
_entity.pdbx_description
1 polymer ?
#
loop_
_entity_poly.entity_id
_entity_poly.type
_entity_poly.pdbx_seq_one_letter_code
_entity_poly.pdbx_strand_id
1 'polypeptide(L)'
;MTHRDDIDGLRAVAIVPVLLFHAGVSRFSGGFTGVDVFFVISGYLITGLILSNIAEGKFSIAHFYERRVRRILPALFFLLICASIAAYALLMPDEAREFGRSLFATMFFSSNVLFAKQTGYFQNPAEMKPLLHTWSLAVEEQFYILYPLTLFFITRYLRKQYAVVLLSALGLSLAFSVWDVHFHRSVSFYSSAARAWELLLGGILAVGLIPALRHRMLANSLATIGVVLLAGSFLFLSGSLPFPGLNALYPTVGTALIIYSGAQNKTIISKILSTKPFVFIGLISYSLYLWHWTLIVFFKYYSLRQLSGWNVAAVISAAVIIATLSWQFVEKPFRGKRSLVQSRKFLFSGAAAGSAIFVLVAGVFFLTHGLPARFNQQVLRLLASKNDYWAKREACMDRICRVGDNRAEPSFILWGDSHAGAIAPVFEQIATSNHVSGFVAFSPACAPLVGL
;
A
#
# COMPACT_ATOMS: atom_id res chain seq x y z
N MET A 1 -14.98 22.56 13.97
CA MET A 1 -14.35 21.66 14.98
C MET A 1 -13.05 22.26 15.50
N THR A 2 -12.87 22.24 16.83
CA THR A 2 -11.61 22.57 17.50
C THR A 2 -10.53 21.53 17.18
N HIS A 3 -9.27 21.94 17.20
CA HIS A 3 -8.14 21.04 16.97
C HIS A 3 -8.02 20.01 18.11
N ARG A 4 -7.70 18.75 17.77
CA ARG A 4 -7.58 17.63 18.71
C ARG A 4 -6.19 17.02 18.61
N ASP A 5 -5.33 17.43 19.54
CA ASP A 5 -3.93 16.97 19.61
C ASP A 5 -3.83 15.45 19.81
N ASP A 6 -4.78 14.86 20.53
CA ASP A 6 -4.84 13.41 20.77
C ASP A 6 -5.08 12.60 19.50
N ILE A 7 -5.76 13.16 18.49
CA ILE A 7 -5.92 12.52 17.18
C ILE A 7 -4.61 12.55 16.39
N ASP A 8 -3.84 13.62 16.47
CA ASP A 8 -2.51 13.64 15.87
C ASP A 8 -1.59 12.64 16.59
N GLY A 9 -1.63 12.57 17.93
CA GLY A 9 -0.92 11.52 18.66
C GLY A 9 -1.34 10.09 18.30
N LEU A 10 -2.63 9.87 18.03
CA LEU A 10 -3.13 8.57 17.57
C LEU A 10 -2.58 8.19 16.18
N ARG A 11 -2.32 9.17 15.29
CA ARG A 11 -1.59 8.91 14.04
C ARG A 11 -0.15 8.46 14.27
N ALA A 12 0.50 8.91 15.34
CA ALA A 12 1.81 8.40 15.70
C ALA A 12 1.75 6.92 16.09
N VAL A 13 0.73 6.54 16.87
CA VAL A 13 0.46 5.13 17.21
C VAL A 13 0.16 4.29 15.98
N ALA A 14 -0.39 4.88 14.90
CA ALA A 14 -0.62 4.20 13.64
C ALA A 14 0.65 4.02 12.79
N ILE A 15 1.46 5.07 12.61
CA ILE A 15 2.61 5.04 11.68
C ILE A 15 3.81 4.28 12.22
N VAL A 16 4.06 4.32 13.53
CA VAL A 16 5.26 3.68 14.11
C VAL A 16 5.23 2.16 13.93
N PRO A 17 4.14 1.43 14.22
CA PRO A 17 4.04 0.00 13.93
C PRO A 17 4.18 -0.34 12.45
N VAL A 18 3.61 0.47 11.55
CA VAL A 18 3.76 0.29 10.08
C VAL A 18 5.23 0.36 9.68
N LEU A 19 5.96 1.35 10.20
CA LEU A 19 7.38 1.53 9.94
C LEU A 19 8.20 0.33 10.45
N LEU A 20 7.95 -0.11 11.69
CA LEU A 20 8.65 -1.24 12.30
C LEU A 20 8.35 -2.56 11.58
N PHE A 21 7.11 -2.78 11.15
CA PHE A 21 6.70 -3.92 10.34
C PHE A 21 7.47 -3.96 9.02
N HIS A 22 7.46 -2.88 8.24
CA HIS A 22 8.16 -2.82 6.96
C HIS A 22 9.69 -2.87 7.10
N ALA A 23 10.23 -2.45 8.25
CA ALA A 23 11.65 -2.57 8.55
C ALA A 23 12.07 -3.98 9.00
N GLY A 24 11.14 -4.95 9.07
CA GLY A 24 11.43 -6.34 9.40
C GLY A 24 11.52 -6.64 10.90
N VAL A 25 10.98 -5.78 11.77
CA VAL A 25 10.98 -6.01 13.22
C VAL A 25 9.91 -7.05 13.57
N SER A 26 10.34 -8.29 13.83
CA SER A 26 9.47 -9.48 13.98
C SER A 26 8.35 -9.35 15.02
N ARG A 27 8.55 -8.58 16.09
CA ARG A 27 7.53 -8.36 17.13
C ARG A 27 6.30 -7.58 16.64
N PHE A 28 6.41 -6.86 15.52
CA PHE A 28 5.33 -6.05 14.95
C PHE A 28 4.77 -6.69 13.68
N SER A 29 4.53 -8.01 13.69
CA SER A 29 3.99 -8.74 12.52
C SER A 29 2.65 -8.21 12.01
N GLY A 30 1.89 -7.54 12.89
CA GLY A 30 0.60 -6.95 12.59
C GLY A 30 0.69 -5.45 12.33
N GLY A 31 1.88 -4.86 12.25
CA GLY A 31 2.03 -3.40 12.11
C GLY A 31 1.41 -2.82 10.83
N PHE A 32 1.15 -3.64 9.80
CA PHE A 32 0.40 -3.24 8.61
C PHE A 32 -1.02 -2.73 8.93
N THR A 33 -1.61 -3.14 10.07
CA THR A 33 -2.95 -2.70 10.49
C THR A 33 -3.00 -1.24 10.96
N GLY A 34 -1.85 -0.57 11.06
CA GLY A 34 -1.82 0.88 11.29
C GLY A 34 -2.52 1.66 10.18
N VAL A 35 -2.64 1.10 8.96
CA VAL A 35 -3.43 1.69 7.87
C VAL A 35 -4.93 1.75 8.23
N ASP A 36 -5.48 0.71 8.86
CA ASP A 36 -6.87 0.67 9.33
C ASP A 36 -7.15 1.77 10.37
N VAL A 37 -6.17 2.03 11.24
CA VAL A 37 -6.23 3.16 12.21
C VAL A 37 -6.31 4.48 11.47
N PHE A 38 -5.51 4.67 10.41
CA PHE A 38 -5.60 5.86 9.55
C PHE A 38 -6.97 5.99 8.89
N PHE A 39 -7.53 4.90 8.36
CA PHE A 39 -8.85 4.90 7.73
C PHE A 39 -9.95 5.35 8.69
N VAL A 40 -9.97 4.85 9.93
CA VAL A 40 -10.94 5.30 10.96
C VAL A 40 -10.74 6.78 11.31
N ILE A 41 -9.50 7.23 11.53
CA ILE A 41 -9.20 8.66 11.81
C ILE A 41 -9.68 9.55 10.65
N SER A 42 -9.39 9.13 9.43
CA SER A 42 -9.72 9.82 8.19
C SER A 42 -11.23 9.96 8.01
N GLY A 43 -11.97 8.87 8.20
CA GLY A 43 -13.42 8.86 8.22
C GLY A 43 -14.00 9.84 9.24
N TYR A 44 -13.51 9.79 10.48
CA TYR A 44 -13.96 10.67 11.57
C TYR A 44 -13.74 12.16 11.24
N LEU A 45 -12.53 12.53 10.83
CA LEU A 45 -12.19 13.93 10.56
C LEU A 45 -12.91 14.50 9.34
N ILE A 46 -13.04 13.71 8.27
CA ILE A 46 -13.64 14.17 7.02
C ILE A 46 -15.16 14.28 7.16
N THR A 47 -15.79 13.28 7.78
CA THR A 47 -17.24 13.32 8.06
C THR A 47 -17.59 14.48 8.97
N GLY A 48 -16.85 14.66 10.08
CA GLY A 48 -17.07 15.77 11.00
C GLY A 48 -16.90 17.14 10.34
N LEU A 49 -15.90 17.29 9.47
CA LEU A 49 -15.69 18.52 8.69
C LEU A 49 -16.86 18.80 7.74
N ILE A 50 -17.31 17.79 6.99
CA ILE A 50 -18.39 17.93 6.01
C ILE A 50 -19.70 18.28 6.74
N LEU A 51 -20.08 17.53 7.76
CA LEU A 51 -21.30 17.76 8.53
C LEU A 51 -21.31 19.15 9.19
N SER A 52 -20.20 19.57 9.79
CA SER A 52 -20.06 20.92 10.37
C SER A 52 -20.27 22.00 9.30
N ASN A 53 -19.66 21.85 8.13
CA ASN A 53 -19.81 22.83 7.05
C ASN A 53 -21.22 22.85 6.45
N ILE A 54 -21.90 21.69 6.37
CA ILE A 54 -23.30 21.61 5.92
C ILE A 54 -24.22 22.30 6.92
N ALA A 55 -24.06 22.01 8.22
CA ALA A 55 -24.84 22.64 9.28
C ALA A 55 -24.67 24.17 9.31
N GLU A 56 -23.46 24.66 9.01
CA GLU A 56 -23.15 26.10 8.91
C GLU A 56 -23.55 26.73 7.56
N GLY A 57 -24.08 25.96 6.60
CA GLY A 57 -24.42 26.47 5.25
C GLY A 57 -23.21 26.87 4.40
N LYS A 58 -22.00 26.41 4.74
CA LYS A 58 -20.72 26.79 4.11
C LYS A 58 -20.10 25.64 3.28
N PHE A 59 -20.82 24.56 3.06
CA PHE A 59 -20.29 23.41 2.33
C PHE A 59 -19.97 23.78 0.88
N SER A 60 -18.72 23.54 0.48
CA SER A 60 -18.25 23.73 -0.89
C SER A 60 -17.36 22.56 -1.28
N ILE A 61 -17.77 21.84 -2.31
CA ILE A 61 -17.02 20.71 -2.86
C ILE A 61 -15.65 21.15 -3.41
N ALA A 62 -15.61 22.31 -4.07
CA ALA A 62 -14.37 22.88 -4.58
C ALA A 62 -13.40 23.21 -3.45
N HIS A 63 -13.89 23.76 -2.33
CA HIS A 63 -13.05 24.04 -1.17
C HIS A 63 -12.57 22.74 -0.47
N PHE A 64 -13.41 21.70 -0.46
CA PHE A 64 -13.02 20.39 0.05
C PHE A 64 -11.83 19.81 -0.73
N TYR A 65 -11.94 19.72 -2.05
CA TYR A 65 -10.86 19.20 -2.89
C TYR A 65 -9.64 20.11 -2.91
N GLU A 66 -9.80 21.43 -2.84
CA GLU A 66 -8.69 22.36 -2.67
C GLU A 66 -7.84 21.99 -1.43
N ARG A 67 -8.48 21.72 -0.29
CA ARG A 67 -7.78 21.33 0.93
C ARG A 67 -7.10 19.96 0.81
N ARG A 68 -7.63 19.04 0.01
CA ARG A 68 -7.01 17.73 -0.26
C ARG A 68 -5.79 17.89 -1.15
N VAL A 69 -5.92 18.59 -2.28
CA VAL A 69 -4.81 18.88 -3.19
C VAL A 69 -3.64 19.53 -2.46
N ARG A 70 -3.90 20.56 -1.64
CA ARG A 70 -2.85 21.25 -0.84
C ARG A 70 -2.17 20.36 0.19
N ARG A 71 -2.84 19.32 0.67
CA ARG A 71 -2.34 18.43 1.72
C ARG A 71 -1.54 17.26 1.14
N ILE A 72 -1.95 16.75 -0.02
CA ILE A 72 -1.49 15.46 -0.54
C ILE A 72 -0.48 15.65 -1.67
N LEU A 73 -0.87 16.39 -2.72
CA LEU A 73 -0.11 16.40 -3.97
C LEU A 73 1.31 16.97 -3.84
N PRO A 74 1.59 18.06 -3.09
CA PRO A 74 2.96 18.59 -2.99
C PRO A 74 3.98 17.57 -2.47
N ALA A 75 3.67 16.90 -1.36
CA ALA A 75 4.58 15.91 -0.77
C ALA A 75 4.63 14.63 -1.61
N LEU A 76 3.49 14.20 -2.19
CA LEU A 76 3.45 13.07 -3.11
C LEU A 76 4.32 13.32 -4.34
N PHE A 77 4.17 14.48 -5.00
CA PHE A 77 4.98 14.83 -6.16
C PHE A 77 6.47 14.88 -5.82
N PHE A 78 6.83 15.47 -4.68
CA PHE A 78 8.23 15.49 -4.25
C PHE A 78 8.79 14.08 -4.04
N LEU A 79 8.04 13.18 -3.38
CA LEU A 79 8.40 11.76 -3.28
C LEU A 79 8.60 11.16 -4.67
N LEU A 80 7.66 11.36 -5.60
CA LEU A 80 7.69 10.74 -6.92
C LEU A 80 8.82 11.24 -7.81
N ILE A 81 9.26 12.50 -7.67
CA ILE A 81 10.49 12.99 -8.32
C ILE A 81 11.67 12.14 -7.84
N CYS A 82 11.89 12.09 -6.52
CA CYS A 82 13.01 11.36 -5.94
C CYS A 82 12.94 9.86 -6.23
N ALA A 83 11.76 9.26 -6.17
CA ALA A 83 11.53 7.86 -6.50
C ALA A 83 11.81 7.57 -7.98
N SER A 84 11.45 8.47 -8.89
CA SER A 84 11.72 8.30 -10.33
C SER A 84 13.21 8.40 -10.64
N ILE A 85 13.93 9.30 -9.97
CA ILE A 85 15.40 9.42 -10.08
C ILE A 85 16.06 8.13 -9.55
N ALA A 86 15.66 7.67 -8.37
CA ALA A 86 16.16 6.41 -7.80
C ALA A 86 15.81 5.20 -8.68
N ALA A 87 14.60 5.15 -9.25
CA ALA A 87 14.18 4.12 -10.19
C ALA A 87 15.00 4.12 -11.47
N TYR A 88 15.36 5.31 -11.97
CA TYR A 88 16.25 5.43 -13.12
C TYR A 88 17.65 4.89 -12.83
N ALA A 89 18.17 5.16 -11.63
CA ALA A 89 19.53 4.80 -11.24
C ALA A 89 19.71 3.34 -10.79
N LEU A 90 18.72 2.77 -10.08
CA LEU A 90 18.89 1.52 -9.33
C LEU A 90 18.13 0.31 -9.91
N LEU A 91 17.01 0.52 -10.62
CA LEU A 91 16.19 -0.60 -11.08
C LEU A 91 16.75 -1.19 -12.37
N MET A 92 16.56 -2.50 -12.58
CA MET A 92 16.75 -3.13 -13.88
C MET A 92 15.57 -2.79 -14.82
N PRO A 93 15.68 -3.02 -16.15
CA PRO A 93 14.69 -2.53 -17.10
C PRO A 93 13.25 -3.01 -16.83
N ASP A 94 13.05 -4.28 -16.47
CA ASP A 94 11.70 -4.81 -16.20
C ASP A 94 11.07 -4.17 -14.95
N GLU A 95 11.84 -4.00 -13.89
CA GLU A 95 11.44 -3.35 -12.65
C GLU A 95 11.18 -1.86 -12.86
N ALA A 96 11.98 -1.19 -13.69
CA ALA A 96 11.75 0.20 -14.07
C ALA A 96 10.48 0.35 -14.90
N ARG A 97 10.18 -0.60 -15.79
CA ARG A 97 8.93 -0.65 -16.54
C ARG A 97 7.73 -0.85 -15.62
N GLU A 98 7.84 -1.74 -14.62
CA GLU A 98 6.81 -1.94 -13.60
C GLU A 98 6.64 -0.73 -12.67
N PHE A 99 7.74 -0.06 -12.32
CA PHE A 99 7.72 1.21 -11.62
C PHE A 99 6.94 2.26 -12.40
N GLY A 100 7.13 2.35 -13.73
CA GLY A 100 6.33 3.21 -14.60
C GLY A 100 4.83 2.93 -14.52
N ARG A 101 4.41 1.65 -14.50
CA ARG A 101 2.99 1.27 -14.29
C ARG A 101 2.49 1.72 -12.92
N SER A 102 3.30 1.54 -11.89
CA SER A 102 2.96 1.96 -10.51
C SER A 102 2.81 3.47 -10.43
N LEU A 103 3.73 4.23 -11.04
CA LEU A 103 3.70 5.69 -11.10
C LEU A 103 2.44 6.20 -11.79
N PHE A 104 2.08 5.61 -12.95
CA PHE A 104 0.83 5.91 -13.64
C PHE A 104 -0.38 5.65 -12.72
N ALA A 105 -0.44 4.47 -12.10
CA ALA A 105 -1.56 4.11 -11.24
C ALA A 105 -1.68 5.01 -10.00
N THR A 106 -0.56 5.45 -9.42
CA THR A 106 -0.53 6.42 -8.32
C THR A 106 -1.12 7.77 -8.73
N MET A 107 -0.86 8.26 -9.95
CA MET A 107 -1.41 9.53 -10.44
C MET A 107 -2.94 9.55 -10.58
N PHE A 108 -3.53 8.39 -10.85
CA PHE A 108 -4.98 8.25 -10.94
C PHE A 108 -5.60 7.68 -9.66
N PHE A 109 -4.84 7.60 -8.55
CA PHE A 109 -5.27 6.96 -7.31
C PHE A 109 -5.91 5.58 -7.56
N SER A 110 -5.24 4.75 -8.37
CA SER A 110 -5.69 3.42 -8.80
C SER A 110 -4.65 2.32 -8.55
N SER A 111 -3.60 2.64 -7.78
CA SER A 111 -2.52 1.69 -7.48
C SER A 111 -3.01 0.47 -6.70
N ASN A 112 -4.07 0.59 -5.90
CA ASN A 112 -4.71 -0.56 -5.27
C ASN A 112 -5.27 -1.56 -6.29
N VAL A 113 -5.88 -1.10 -7.38
CA VAL A 113 -6.37 -1.94 -8.47
C VAL A 113 -5.21 -2.60 -9.23
N LEU A 114 -4.13 -1.85 -9.47
CA LEU A 114 -2.93 -2.40 -10.10
C LEU A 114 -2.35 -3.54 -9.26
N PHE A 115 -2.11 -3.30 -7.98
CA PHE A 115 -1.47 -4.30 -7.11
C PHE A 115 -2.37 -5.49 -6.81
N ALA A 116 -3.69 -5.31 -6.77
CA ALA A 116 -4.64 -6.42 -6.71
C ALA A 116 -4.52 -7.39 -7.91
N LYS A 117 -4.17 -6.87 -9.10
CA LYS A 117 -3.96 -7.68 -10.32
C LYS A 117 -2.57 -8.30 -10.42
N GLN A 118 -1.62 -7.84 -9.61
CA GLN A 118 -0.24 -8.30 -9.62
C GLN A 118 0.06 -9.25 -8.46
N THR A 119 -0.94 -9.98 -8.01
CA THR A 119 -0.81 -11.04 -6.99
C THR A 119 -0.59 -12.38 -7.70
N GLY A 120 0.45 -13.13 -7.34
CA GLY A 120 0.66 -14.48 -7.87
C GLY A 120 2.13 -14.90 -7.93
N TYR A 121 2.36 -16.19 -8.17
CA TYR A 121 3.68 -16.82 -8.15
C TYR A 121 4.68 -16.21 -9.15
N PHE A 122 4.22 -15.82 -10.35
CA PHE A 122 5.06 -15.27 -11.42
C PHE A 122 5.20 -13.74 -11.40
N GLN A 123 4.71 -13.08 -10.37
CA GLN A 123 4.82 -11.62 -10.23
C GLN A 123 6.02 -11.25 -9.38
N ASN A 124 6.61 -10.07 -9.63
CA ASN A 124 7.66 -9.55 -8.77
C ASN A 124 7.15 -9.46 -7.32
N PRO A 125 7.99 -9.84 -6.32
CA PRO A 125 7.59 -9.76 -4.92
C PRO A 125 7.07 -8.36 -4.59
N ALA A 126 5.89 -8.28 -3.97
CA ALA A 126 5.26 -7.01 -3.64
C ALA A 126 6.21 -6.10 -2.82
N GLU A 127 7.02 -6.71 -1.95
CA GLU A 127 8.01 -6.04 -1.12
C GLU A 127 9.14 -5.33 -1.87
N MET A 128 9.31 -5.62 -3.17
CA MET A 128 10.30 -4.97 -4.03
C MET A 128 9.69 -3.84 -4.86
N LYS A 129 8.39 -3.54 -4.74
CA LYS A 129 7.74 -2.47 -5.50
C LYS A 129 7.88 -1.13 -4.78
N PRO A 130 8.64 -0.14 -5.30
CA PRO A 130 8.96 1.08 -4.54
C PRO A 130 7.74 1.94 -4.18
N LEU A 131 6.65 1.81 -4.94
CA LEU A 131 5.41 2.58 -4.73
C LEU A 131 4.26 1.73 -4.17
N LEU A 132 4.54 0.54 -3.62
CA LEU A 132 3.50 -0.38 -3.12
C LEU A 132 2.56 0.33 -2.15
N HIS A 133 3.10 0.96 -1.10
CA HIS A 133 2.36 1.66 -0.04
C HIS A 133 1.32 2.68 -0.55
N THR A 134 1.41 3.17 -1.79
CA THR A 134 0.43 4.09 -2.37
C THR A 134 -0.96 3.47 -2.55
N TRP A 135 -1.10 2.14 -2.42
CA TRP A 135 -2.40 1.46 -2.51
C TRP A 135 -3.40 1.97 -1.46
N SER A 136 -2.95 2.20 -0.23
CA SER A 136 -3.82 2.63 0.86
C SER A 136 -4.30 4.07 0.64
N LEU A 137 -3.40 4.91 0.14
CA LEU A 137 -3.69 6.27 -0.28
C LEU A 137 -4.71 6.28 -1.43
N ALA A 138 -4.59 5.36 -2.39
CA ALA A 138 -5.56 5.22 -3.46
C ALA A 138 -6.97 4.88 -2.93
N VAL A 139 -7.08 3.92 -2.00
CA VAL A 139 -8.36 3.58 -1.34
C VAL A 139 -8.94 4.80 -0.61
N GLU A 140 -8.12 5.52 0.15
CA GLU A 140 -8.52 6.70 0.90
C GLU A 140 -9.01 7.84 -0.02
N GLU A 141 -8.28 8.13 -1.11
CA GLU A 141 -8.65 9.18 -2.05
C GLU A 141 -9.88 8.81 -2.90
N GLN A 142 -10.04 7.53 -3.29
CA GLN A 142 -11.27 7.07 -3.94
C GLN A 142 -12.50 7.30 -3.05
N PHE A 143 -12.37 7.03 -1.75
CA PHE A 143 -13.40 7.37 -0.77
C PHE A 143 -13.63 8.88 -0.75
N TYR A 144 -12.59 9.72 -0.71
CA TYR A 144 -12.74 11.18 -0.69
C TYR A 144 -13.29 11.80 -1.97
N ILE A 145 -13.16 11.13 -3.12
CA ILE A 145 -13.79 11.58 -4.35
C ILE A 145 -15.31 11.41 -4.24
N LEU A 146 -15.81 10.26 -3.77
CA LEU A 146 -17.24 9.96 -3.77
C LEU A 146 -17.95 10.44 -2.50
N TYR A 147 -17.34 10.25 -1.34
CA TYR A 147 -17.96 10.44 -0.03
C TYR A 147 -18.52 11.86 0.25
N PRO A 148 -17.83 12.98 -0.06
CA PRO A 148 -18.38 14.30 0.24
C PRO A 148 -19.66 14.61 -0.55
N LEU A 149 -19.76 14.13 -1.79
CA LEU A 149 -20.97 14.26 -2.60
C LEU A 149 -22.08 13.39 -2.00
N THR A 150 -21.81 12.11 -1.77
CA THR A 150 -22.78 11.18 -1.18
C THR A 150 -23.32 11.72 0.15
N LEU A 151 -22.43 12.16 1.05
CA LEU A 151 -22.81 12.69 2.35
C LEU A 151 -23.64 13.97 2.25
N PHE A 152 -23.29 14.87 1.32
CA PHE A 152 -24.08 16.07 1.04
C PHE A 152 -25.49 15.72 0.54
N PHE A 153 -25.62 14.81 -0.42
CA PHE A 153 -26.92 14.39 -0.94
C PHE A 153 -27.77 13.70 0.14
N ILE A 154 -27.24 12.72 0.86
CA ILE A 154 -28.03 12.01 1.88
C ILE A 154 -28.46 12.92 3.03
N THR A 155 -27.62 13.88 3.45
CA THR A 155 -28.01 14.84 4.50
C THR A 155 -29.04 15.85 4.00
N ARG A 156 -28.95 16.27 2.73
CA ARG A 156 -29.89 17.22 2.11
C ARG A 156 -31.28 16.63 1.86
N TYR A 157 -31.34 15.37 1.41
CA TYR A 157 -32.57 14.72 0.94
C TYR A 157 -33.14 13.70 1.93
N LEU A 158 -32.29 12.91 2.59
CA LEU A 158 -32.72 11.86 3.52
C LEU A 158 -32.71 12.33 4.98
N ARG A 159 -32.14 13.52 5.28
CA ARG A 159 -32.18 14.29 6.54
C ARG A 159 -32.07 13.51 7.84
N LYS A 160 -33.12 12.81 8.28
CA LYS A 160 -33.14 12.00 9.51
C LYS A 160 -32.59 10.59 9.32
N GLN A 161 -32.53 10.10 8.07
CA GLN A 161 -32.17 8.72 7.73
C GLN A 161 -30.73 8.56 7.25
N TYR A 162 -29.96 9.64 7.04
CA TYR A 162 -28.57 9.53 6.57
C TYR A 162 -27.70 8.65 7.47
N ALA A 163 -27.95 8.67 8.78
CA ALA A 163 -27.31 7.79 9.75
C ALA A 163 -27.58 6.31 9.47
N VAL A 164 -28.83 5.96 9.13
CA VAL A 164 -29.23 4.60 8.75
C VAL A 164 -28.52 4.20 7.45
N VAL A 165 -28.48 5.09 6.46
CA VAL A 165 -27.77 4.84 5.18
C VAL A 165 -26.28 4.57 5.42
N LEU A 166 -25.62 5.36 6.27
CA LEU A 166 -24.21 5.14 6.61
C LEU A 166 -23.99 3.81 7.37
N LEU A 167 -24.88 3.47 8.30
CA LEU A 167 -24.84 2.19 9.02
C LEU A 167 -25.07 1.00 8.06
N SER A 168 -26.02 1.10 7.15
CA SER A 168 -26.29 0.08 6.13
C SER A 168 -25.08 -0.10 5.20
N ALA A 169 -24.50 1.01 4.72
CA ALA A 169 -23.29 0.97 3.88
C ALA A 169 -22.10 0.34 4.62
N LEU A 170 -21.92 0.66 5.91
CA LEU A 170 -20.90 0.04 6.76
C LEU A 170 -21.14 -1.46 6.87
N GLY A 171 -22.36 -1.88 7.22
CA GLY A 171 -22.72 -3.29 7.36
C GLY A 171 -22.52 -4.09 6.07
N LEU A 172 -22.93 -3.52 4.92
CA LEU A 172 -22.74 -4.13 3.60
C LEU A 172 -21.26 -4.27 3.23
N SER A 173 -20.46 -3.22 3.44
CA SER A 173 -19.02 -3.26 3.17
C SER A 173 -18.30 -4.25 4.10
N LEU A 174 -18.67 -4.33 5.37
CA LEU A 174 -18.12 -5.32 6.32
C LEU A 174 -18.53 -6.75 5.93
N ALA A 175 -19.79 -6.98 5.56
CA ALA A 175 -20.25 -8.29 5.11
C ALA A 175 -19.49 -8.73 3.84
N PHE A 176 -19.31 -7.81 2.88
CA PHE A 176 -18.50 -8.06 1.69
C PHE A 176 -17.04 -8.34 2.05
N SER A 177 -16.47 -7.61 3.01
CA SER A 177 -15.11 -7.82 3.53
C SER A 177 -14.89 -9.22 4.09
N VAL A 178 -15.85 -9.71 4.89
CA VAL A 178 -15.82 -11.05 5.48
C VAL A 178 -16.02 -12.12 4.40
N TRP A 179 -16.93 -11.89 3.45
CA TRP A 179 -17.17 -12.84 2.37
C TRP A 179 -15.97 -12.97 1.41
N ASP A 180 -15.44 -11.85 0.92
CA ASP A 180 -14.41 -11.82 -0.14
C ASP A 180 -13.05 -12.32 0.35
N VAL A 181 -12.69 -12.09 1.62
CA VAL A 181 -11.39 -12.52 2.17
C VAL A 181 -11.21 -14.04 2.17
N HIS A 182 -12.31 -14.81 2.21
CA HIS A 182 -12.27 -16.28 2.17
C HIS A 182 -11.90 -16.82 0.78
N PHE A 183 -12.25 -16.10 -0.29
CA PHE A 183 -12.02 -16.55 -1.66
C PHE A 183 -10.82 -15.85 -2.31
N HIS A 184 -10.64 -14.55 -2.06
CA HIS A 184 -9.66 -13.72 -2.75
C HIS A 184 -8.85 -12.87 -1.77
N ARG A 185 -8.19 -13.52 -0.80
CA ARG A 185 -7.48 -12.84 0.29
C ARG A 185 -6.59 -11.67 -0.13
N SER A 186 -5.75 -11.86 -1.15
CA SER A 186 -4.84 -10.80 -1.63
C SER A 186 -5.57 -9.66 -2.33
N VAL A 187 -6.65 -9.95 -3.07
CA VAL A 187 -7.47 -8.93 -3.73
C VAL A 187 -8.26 -8.14 -2.69
N SER A 188 -8.84 -8.83 -1.71
CA SER A 188 -9.59 -8.25 -0.60
C SER A 188 -8.76 -7.23 0.19
N PHE A 189 -7.47 -7.51 0.38
CA PHE A 189 -6.53 -6.59 1.03
C PHE A 189 -6.44 -5.22 0.34
N TYR A 190 -6.48 -5.18 -1.00
CA TYR A 190 -6.40 -3.93 -1.78
C TYR A 190 -7.77 -3.35 -2.16
N SER A 191 -8.87 -4.03 -1.83
CA SER A 191 -10.21 -3.69 -2.31
C SER A 191 -10.83 -2.52 -1.54
N SER A 192 -11.13 -1.42 -2.25
CA SER A 192 -11.81 -0.27 -1.65
C SER A 192 -13.19 -0.64 -1.09
N ALA A 193 -13.91 -1.55 -1.74
CA ALA A 193 -15.22 -2.01 -1.27
C ALA A 193 -15.12 -2.83 0.02
N ALA A 194 -14.09 -3.67 0.17
CA ALA A 194 -13.87 -4.48 1.37
C ALA A 194 -13.33 -3.67 2.56
N ARG A 195 -12.80 -2.47 2.31
CA ARG A 195 -12.15 -1.60 3.32
C ARG A 195 -12.98 -0.34 3.65
N ALA A 196 -14.01 -0.02 2.86
CA ALA A 196 -14.82 1.18 3.03
C ALA A 196 -15.50 1.29 4.41
N TRP A 197 -15.88 0.15 5.02
CA TRP A 197 -16.49 0.10 6.34
C TRP A 197 -15.59 0.70 7.44
N GLU A 198 -14.27 0.67 7.28
CA GLU A 198 -13.31 1.22 8.25
C GLU A 198 -13.37 2.75 8.28
N LEU A 199 -13.41 3.38 7.09
CA LEU A 199 -13.65 4.82 6.92
C LEU A 199 -15.06 5.19 7.40
N LEU A 200 -16.07 4.38 7.08
CA LEU A 200 -17.45 4.62 7.51
C LEU A 200 -17.60 4.52 9.04
N LEU A 201 -16.88 3.62 9.71
CA LEU A 201 -16.88 3.50 11.18
C LEU A 201 -16.44 4.82 11.82
N GLY A 202 -15.33 5.38 11.33
CA GLY A 202 -14.88 6.71 11.73
C GLY A 202 -15.94 7.77 11.46
N GLY A 203 -16.57 7.72 10.29
CA GLY A 203 -17.64 8.66 9.92
C GLY A 203 -18.84 8.60 10.86
N ILE A 204 -19.30 7.41 11.24
CA ILE A 204 -20.42 7.20 12.17
C ILE A 204 -20.10 7.78 13.54
N LEU A 205 -18.86 7.65 14.03
CA LEU A 205 -18.45 8.31 15.27
C LEU A 205 -18.60 9.83 15.18
N ALA A 206 -18.29 10.43 14.03
CA ALA A 206 -18.41 11.87 13.84
C ALA A 206 -19.86 12.35 13.70
N VAL A 207 -20.79 11.48 13.29
CA VAL A 207 -22.23 11.77 13.28
C VAL A 207 -22.76 12.02 14.71
N GLY A 208 -22.16 11.40 15.72
CA GLY A 208 -22.55 11.60 17.12
C GLY A 208 -23.85 10.89 17.50
N LEU A 209 -24.13 9.73 16.88
CA LEU A 209 -25.31 8.91 17.21
C LEU A 209 -25.26 8.32 18.63
N ILE A 210 -24.05 8.12 19.15
CA ILE A 210 -23.82 7.53 20.45
C ILE A 210 -23.80 8.64 21.51
N PRO A 211 -24.62 8.55 22.58
CA PRO A 211 -24.64 9.56 23.65
C PRO A 211 -23.27 9.76 24.29
N ALA A 212 -22.97 10.99 24.68
CA ALA A 212 -21.74 11.33 25.37
C ALA A 212 -21.47 10.47 26.62
N LEU A 213 -20.21 10.05 26.80
CA LEU A 213 -19.77 9.43 28.04
C LEU A 213 -19.75 10.43 29.19
N ARG A 214 -20.67 10.27 30.14
CA ARG A 214 -20.77 11.10 31.34
C ARG A 214 -19.74 10.73 32.42
N HIS A 215 -19.36 9.46 32.49
CA HIS A 215 -18.48 8.95 33.55
C HIS A 215 -17.04 8.80 33.08
N ARG A 216 -16.13 9.50 33.77
CA ARG A 216 -14.69 9.47 33.46
C ARG A 216 -14.05 8.09 33.63
N MET A 217 -14.53 7.27 34.57
CA MET A 217 -14.04 5.90 34.74
C MET A 217 -14.35 5.05 33.51
N LEU A 218 -15.62 5.05 33.07
CA LEU A 218 -16.04 4.34 31.86
C LEU A 218 -15.25 4.82 30.62
N ALA A 219 -15.02 6.14 30.49
CA ALA A 219 -14.20 6.68 29.40
C ALA A 219 -12.75 6.16 29.44
N ASN A 220 -12.13 6.07 30.62
CA ASN A 220 -10.79 5.49 30.72
C ASN A 220 -10.81 3.97 30.45
N SER A 221 -11.81 3.23 30.92
CA SER A 221 -11.95 1.80 30.64
C SER A 221 -12.06 1.53 29.14
N LEU A 222 -12.91 2.28 28.42
CA LEU A 222 -13.03 2.16 26.97
C LEU A 222 -11.75 2.56 26.24
N ALA A 223 -11.06 3.61 26.69
CA ALA A 223 -9.76 4.00 26.14
C ALA A 223 -8.72 2.88 26.32
N THR A 224 -8.66 2.26 27.50
CA THR A 224 -7.75 1.14 27.80
C THR A 224 -8.07 -0.08 26.94
N ILE A 225 -9.35 -0.46 26.81
CA ILE A 225 -9.77 -1.53 25.89
C ILE A 225 -9.30 -1.21 24.47
N GLY A 226 -9.48 0.04 24.02
CA GLY A 226 -9.02 0.46 22.71
C GLY A 226 -7.52 0.30 22.51
N VAL A 227 -6.70 0.65 23.52
CA VAL A 227 -5.25 0.45 23.50
C VAL A 227 -4.89 -1.03 23.47
N VAL A 228 -5.56 -1.88 24.26
CA VAL A 228 -5.32 -3.33 24.26
C VAL A 228 -5.63 -3.94 22.90
N LEU A 229 -6.74 -3.54 22.26
CA LEU A 229 -7.09 -3.99 20.92
C LEU A 229 -6.06 -3.54 19.87
N LEU A 230 -5.59 -2.29 19.92
CA LEU A 230 -4.54 -1.80 19.02
C LEU A 230 -3.22 -2.54 19.23
N ALA A 231 -2.74 -2.61 20.47
CA ALA A 231 -1.50 -3.31 20.79
C ALA A 231 -1.57 -4.79 20.40
N GLY A 232 -2.69 -5.45 20.69
CA GLY A 232 -2.92 -6.84 20.27
C GLY A 232 -2.91 -7.00 18.76
N SER A 233 -3.52 -6.06 18.02
CA SER A 233 -3.50 -6.08 16.55
C SER A 233 -2.08 -5.97 15.99
N PHE A 234 -1.24 -5.10 16.55
CA PHE A 234 0.13 -4.89 16.06
C PHE A 234 1.07 -6.05 16.38
N LEU A 235 0.85 -6.73 17.51
CA LEU A 235 1.75 -7.78 18.01
C LEU A 235 1.37 -9.19 17.57
N PHE A 236 0.07 -9.47 17.37
CA PHE A 236 -0.41 -10.84 17.15
C PHE A 236 -1.02 -11.10 15.77
N LEU A 237 -1.49 -10.07 15.06
CA LEU A 237 -1.92 -10.26 13.68
C LEU A 237 -0.71 -10.46 12.76
N SER A 238 -0.91 -11.14 11.65
CA SER A 238 0.15 -11.44 10.69
C SER A 238 -0.42 -11.63 9.29
N GLY A 239 0.47 -11.62 8.30
CA GLY A 239 0.16 -11.93 6.91
C GLY A 239 -0.32 -13.36 6.66
N SER A 240 -0.43 -14.24 7.68
CA SER A 240 -1.01 -15.59 7.54
C SER A 240 -2.49 -15.67 7.96
N LEU A 241 -3.02 -14.67 8.67
CA LEU A 241 -4.43 -14.60 9.06
C LEU A 241 -5.32 -13.88 8.03
N PRO A 242 -6.53 -14.37 7.72
CA PRO A 242 -7.46 -13.71 6.80
C PRO A 242 -7.62 -12.22 7.14
N PHE A 243 -7.27 -11.34 6.21
CA PHE A 243 -7.31 -9.90 6.42
C PHE A 243 -7.77 -9.19 5.13
N PRO A 244 -8.75 -8.26 5.16
CA PRO A 244 -9.41 -7.66 6.34
C PRO A 244 -10.28 -8.62 7.17
N GLY A 245 -11.43 -9.01 6.62
CA GLY A 245 -12.48 -9.73 7.35
C GLY A 245 -12.72 -9.22 8.76
N LEU A 246 -12.97 -10.16 9.67
CA LEU A 246 -13.19 -9.88 11.09
C LEU A 246 -11.92 -9.43 11.83
N ASN A 247 -10.73 -9.80 11.34
CA ASN A 247 -9.47 -9.41 11.99
C ASN A 247 -9.22 -7.89 11.94
N ALA A 248 -9.77 -7.20 10.94
CA ALA A 248 -9.72 -5.75 10.87
C ALA A 248 -10.64 -5.06 11.92
N LEU A 249 -11.52 -5.78 12.63
CA LEU A 249 -12.30 -5.21 13.74
C LEU A 249 -11.41 -4.80 14.91
N TYR A 250 -10.34 -5.53 15.20
CA TYR A 250 -9.45 -5.21 16.33
C TYR A 250 -8.82 -3.81 16.20
N PRO A 251 -8.10 -3.48 15.11
CA PRO A 251 -7.50 -2.15 14.97
C PRO A 251 -8.56 -1.05 14.83
N THR A 252 -9.67 -1.31 14.12
CA THR A 252 -10.68 -0.29 13.85
C THR A 252 -11.57 0.04 15.04
N VAL A 253 -12.09 -0.97 15.74
CA VAL A 253 -12.85 -0.79 16.98
C VAL A 253 -11.95 -0.23 18.07
N GLY A 254 -10.70 -0.69 18.16
CA GLY A 254 -9.73 -0.15 19.10
C GLY A 254 -9.52 1.36 18.90
N THR A 255 -9.33 1.77 17.65
CA THR A 255 -9.24 3.19 17.25
C THR A 255 -10.52 3.96 17.59
N ALA A 256 -11.67 3.38 17.26
CA ALA A 256 -12.97 3.99 17.50
C ALA A 256 -13.21 4.28 18.98
N LEU A 257 -12.86 3.33 19.87
CA LEU A 257 -12.98 3.48 21.32
C LEU A 257 -12.07 4.59 21.87
N ILE A 258 -10.84 4.73 21.36
CA ILE A 258 -9.93 5.82 21.77
C ILE A 258 -10.48 7.18 21.33
N ILE A 259 -10.93 7.30 20.07
CA ILE A 259 -11.48 8.56 19.55
C ILE A 259 -12.73 8.97 20.34
N TYR A 260 -13.65 8.02 20.54
CA TYR A 260 -14.92 8.21 21.23
C TYR A 260 -14.72 8.60 22.70
N SER A 261 -13.87 7.86 23.42
CA SER A 261 -13.58 8.14 24.83
C SER A 261 -12.88 9.48 25.04
N GLY A 262 -12.01 9.90 24.11
CA GLY A 262 -11.30 11.17 24.18
C GLY A 262 -12.11 12.39 23.71
N ALA A 263 -13.23 12.20 23.01
CA ALA A 263 -13.95 13.31 22.36
C ALA A 263 -14.48 14.37 23.33
N GLN A 264 -14.93 13.95 24.52
CA GLN A 264 -15.49 14.84 25.54
C GLN A 264 -14.78 14.72 26.90
N ASN A 265 -13.90 13.72 27.07
CA ASN A 265 -13.19 13.47 28.31
C ASN A 265 -11.68 13.55 28.08
N LYS A 266 -10.96 14.24 28.96
CA LYS A 266 -9.49 14.17 29.02
C LYS A 266 -9.06 12.87 29.73
N THR A 267 -9.24 11.74 29.04
CA THR A 267 -8.76 10.42 29.50
C THR A 267 -7.24 10.43 29.66
N ILE A 268 -6.70 9.49 30.44
CA ILE A 268 -5.25 9.36 30.62
C ILE A 268 -4.58 9.11 29.26
N ILE A 269 -5.17 8.23 28.45
CA ILE A 269 -4.69 7.94 27.08
C ILE A 269 -4.71 9.20 26.21
N SER A 270 -5.81 9.97 26.19
CA SER A 270 -5.89 11.22 25.41
C SER A 270 -4.81 12.23 25.85
N LYS A 271 -4.53 12.33 27.16
CA LYS A 271 -3.44 13.18 27.68
C LYS A 271 -2.05 12.73 27.19
N ILE A 272 -1.79 11.42 27.21
CA ILE A 272 -0.51 10.85 26.72
C ILE A 272 -0.36 11.13 25.23
N LEU A 273 -1.40 10.86 24.43
CA LEU A 273 -1.39 11.11 22.98
C LEU A 273 -1.25 12.60 22.65
N SER A 274 -1.72 13.49 23.52
CA SER A 274 -1.56 14.95 23.36
C SER A 274 -0.16 15.46 23.74
N THR A 275 0.76 14.61 24.19
CA THR A 275 2.14 15.06 24.49
C THR A 275 2.89 15.40 23.20
N LYS A 276 3.83 16.35 23.31
CA LYS A 276 4.58 16.88 22.15
C LYS A 276 5.23 15.80 21.26
N PRO A 277 5.84 14.72 21.79
CA PRO A 277 6.45 13.68 20.94
C PRO A 277 5.44 12.96 20.05
N PHE A 278 4.30 12.54 20.62
CA PHE A 278 3.23 11.87 19.89
C PHE A 278 2.62 12.80 18.84
N VAL A 279 2.32 14.05 19.24
CA VAL A 279 1.79 15.05 18.30
C VAL A 279 2.78 15.32 17.16
N PHE A 280 4.07 15.48 17.45
CA PHE A 280 5.08 15.71 16.42
C PHE A 280 5.14 14.59 15.38
N ILE A 281 5.23 13.33 15.83
CA ILE A 281 5.21 12.17 14.92
C ILE A 281 3.89 12.14 14.14
N GLY A 282 2.77 12.47 14.79
CA GLY A 282 1.46 12.61 14.17
C GLY A 282 1.38 13.67 13.08
N LEU A 283 2.07 14.79 13.26
CA LEU A 283 2.11 15.90 12.29
C LEU A 283 2.90 15.51 11.04
N ILE A 284 4.01 14.78 11.20
CA ILE A 284 4.84 14.31 10.08
C ILE A 284 4.34 12.99 9.49
N SER A 285 3.30 12.37 10.05
CA SER A 285 2.92 10.97 9.76
C SER A 285 2.63 10.72 8.28
N TYR A 286 2.07 11.70 7.56
CA TYR A 286 1.81 11.59 6.13
C TYR A 286 3.11 11.55 5.32
N SER A 287 4.01 12.51 5.54
CA SER A 287 5.33 12.50 4.92
C SER A 287 6.12 11.25 5.30
N LEU A 288 6.04 10.78 6.55
CA LEU A 288 6.68 9.55 6.99
C LEU A 288 6.13 8.32 6.28
N TYR A 289 4.80 8.26 6.09
CA TYR A 289 4.14 7.20 5.32
C TYR A 289 4.61 7.16 3.87
N LEU A 290 4.81 8.31 3.22
CA LEU A 290 5.32 8.39 1.85
C LEU A 290 6.79 7.92 1.74
N TRP A 291 7.64 8.41 2.63
CA TRP A 291 9.09 8.20 2.51
C TRP A 291 9.54 6.82 2.99
N HIS A 292 8.98 6.29 4.07
CA HIS A 292 9.52 5.10 4.72
C HIS A 292 9.65 3.89 3.78
N TRP A 293 8.57 3.57 3.06
CA TRP A 293 8.53 2.39 2.21
C TRP A 293 9.48 2.53 1.03
N THR A 294 9.43 3.67 0.36
CA THR A 294 10.28 3.97 -0.80
C THR A 294 11.76 3.85 -0.44
N LEU A 295 12.17 4.39 0.71
CA LEU A 295 13.54 4.29 1.22
C LEU A 295 13.94 2.85 1.55
N ILE A 296 13.05 2.09 2.21
CA ILE A 296 13.27 0.67 2.52
C ILE A 296 13.50 -0.14 1.24
N VAL A 297 12.65 0.03 0.22
CA VAL A 297 12.74 -0.74 -1.02
C VAL A 297 14.00 -0.39 -1.81
N PHE A 298 14.31 0.90 -1.99
CA PHE A 298 15.54 1.28 -2.70
C PHE A 298 16.80 0.88 -1.94
N PHE A 299 16.78 0.86 -0.60
CA PHE A 299 17.88 0.30 0.18
C PHE A 299 18.08 -1.20 -0.09
N LYS A 300 17.00 -1.99 -0.22
CA LYS A 300 17.09 -3.41 -0.59
C LYS A 300 17.71 -3.59 -1.98
N TYR A 301 17.33 -2.76 -2.97
CA TYR A 301 17.96 -2.77 -4.30
C TYR A 301 19.43 -2.38 -4.27
N TYR A 302 19.80 -1.37 -3.47
CA TYR A 302 21.19 -0.90 -3.39
C TYR A 302 22.10 -1.90 -2.67
N SER A 303 21.65 -2.43 -1.53
CA SER A 303 22.46 -3.33 -0.69
C SER A 303 22.43 -4.78 -1.14
N LEU A 304 21.47 -5.16 -2.01
CA LEU A 304 21.15 -6.54 -2.41
C LEU A 304 20.94 -7.47 -1.20
N ARG A 305 20.52 -6.91 -0.06
CA ARG A 305 20.34 -7.62 1.21
C ARG A 305 19.04 -7.20 1.87
N GLN A 306 18.52 -8.09 2.71
CA GLN A 306 17.44 -7.74 3.62
C GLN A 306 17.94 -6.76 4.69
N LEU A 307 17.05 -5.90 5.19
CA LEU A 307 17.40 -5.02 6.31
C LEU A 307 17.65 -5.85 7.57
N SER A 308 18.79 -5.62 8.21
CA SER A 308 19.14 -6.25 9.48
C SER A 308 20.11 -5.37 10.29
N GLY A 309 20.11 -5.57 11.61
CA GLY A 309 21.01 -4.87 12.53
C GLY A 309 20.95 -3.34 12.42
N TRP A 310 22.11 -2.70 12.30
CA TRP A 310 22.24 -1.24 12.23
C TRP A 310 21.58 -0.60 11.01
N ASN A 311 21.41 -1.35 9.90
CA ASN A 311 20.76 -0.84 8.69
C ASN A 311 19.29 -0.48 8.95
N VAL A 312 18.60 -1.22 9.82
CA VAL A 312 17.22 -0.93 10.23
C VAL A 312 17.16 0.44 10.92
N ALA A 313 18.03 0.66 11.91
CA ALA A 313 18.07 1.92 12.64
C ALA A 313 18.45 3.10 11.73
N ALA A 314 19.40 2.90 10.81
CA ALA A 314 19.82 3.91 9.84
C ALA A 314 18.69 4.31 8.89
N VAL A 315 18.00 3.34 8.28
CA VAL A 315 16.90 3.60 7.33
C VAL A 315 15.70 4.24 8.03
N ILE A 316 15.34 3.79 9.24
CA ILE A 316 14.28 4.41 10.05
C ILE A 316 14.64 5.87 10.38
N SER A 317 15.86 6.12 10.82
CA SER A 317 16.32 7.47 11.15
C SER A 317 16.31 8.37 9.92
N ALA A 318 16.80 7.88 8.78
CA ALA A 318 16.73 8.59 7.51
C ALA A 318 15.28 8.90 7.10
N ALA A 319 14.37 7.94 7.24
CA ALA A 319 12.95 8.14 6.93
C ALA A 319 12.32 9.24 7.81
N VAL A 320 12.61 9.26 9.12
CA VAL A 320 12.12 10.30 10.03
C VAL A 320 12.70 11.67 9.69
N ILE A 321 14.00 11.75 9.41
CA ILE A 321 14.67 13.01 9.05
C ILE A 321 14.08 13.55 7.73
N ILE A 322 14.06 12.73 6.68
CA ILE A 322 13.55 13.13 5.37
C ILE A 322 12.06 13.48 5.45
N ALA A 323 11.26 12.72 6.19
CA ALA A 323 9.85 13.03 6.42
C ALA A 323 9.65 14.36 7.14
N THR A 324 10.50 14.67 8.12
CA THR A 324 10.45 15.94 8.85
C THR A 324 10.77 17.11 7.92
N LEU A 325 11.82 16.97 7.09
CA LEU A 325 12.19 17.99 6.10
C LEU A 325 11.10 18.15 5.05
N SER A 326 10.57 17.05 4.50
CA SER A 326 9.46 17.05 3.55
C SER A 326 8.22 17.72 4.13
N TRP A 327 7.86 17.41 5.37
CA TRP A 327 6.74 18.04 6.06
C TRP A 327 6.96 19.55 6.23
N GLN A 328 8.15 19.96 6.68
CA GLN A 328 8.44 21.36 6.98
C GLN A 328 8.56 22.23 5.72
N PHE A 329 9.21 21.72 4.68
CA PHE A 329 9.60 22.50 3.50
C PHE A 329 8.78 22.21 2.25
N VAL A 330 8.02 21.11 2.20
CA VAL A 330 7.19 20.76 1.03
C VAL A 330 5.71 20.72 1.38
N GLU A 331 5.32 20.07 2.48
CA GLU A 331 3.90 19.95 2.83
C GLU A 331 3.36 21.25 3.44
N LYS A 332 3.99 21.75 4.51
CA LYS A 332 3.54 22.90 5.29
C LYS A 332 3.42 24.20 4.47
N PRO A 333 4.33 24.52 3.52
CA PRO A 333 4.23 25.77 2.74
C PRO A 333 3.01 25.86 1.82
N PHE A 334 2.35 24.73 1.52
CA PHE A 334 1.14 24.73 0.71
C PHE A 334 -0.14 24.79 1.56
N ARG A 335 -0.04 24.71 2.90
CA ARG A 335 -1.17 24.66 3.83
C ARG A 335 -1.46 26.02 4.49
N GLY A 336 -2.76 26.31 4.67
CA GLY A 336 -3.23 27.45 5.47
C GLY A 336 -3.16 28.82 4.79
N LYS A 337 -3.34 29.89 5.56
CA LYS A 337 -3.42 31.29 5.06
C LYS A 337 -2.10 31.81 4.48
N ARG A 338 -0.97 31.22 4.85
CA ARG A 338 0.37 31.58 4.36
C ARG A 338 0.85 30.65 3.23
N SER A 339 -0.10 30.06 2.49
CA SER A 339 0.25 29.16 1.40
C SER A 339 1.02 29.91 0.30
N LEU A 340 2.07 29.28 -0.24
CA LEU A 340 2.82 29.78 -1.40
C LEU A 340 1.92 30.01 -2.63
N VAL A 341 0.85 29.22 -2.74
CA VAL A 341 -0.13 29.32 -3.83
C VAL A 341 -1.47 29.76 -3.27
N GLN A 342 -1.78 31.05 -3.35
CA GLN A 342 -3.07 31.55 -2.87
C GLN A 342 -4.20 31.33 -3.89
N SER A 343 -3.89 31.43 -5.19
CA SER A 343 -4.89 31.27 -6.26
C SER A 343 -5.33 29.81 -6.42
N ARG A 344 -6.64 29.59 -6.31
CA ARG A 344 -7.25 28.27 -6.60
C ARG A 344 -6.97 27.80 -8.02
N LYS A 345 -7.04 28.71 -9.00
CA LYS A 345 -6.78 28.36 -10.42
C LYS A 345 -5.36 27.85 -10.59
N PHE A 346 -4.37 28.55 -10.02
CA PHE A 346 -2.96 28.15 -10.08
C PHE A 346 -2.69 26.82 -9.37
N LEU A 347 -3.37 26.58 -8.24
CA LEU A 347 -3.26 25.31 -7.52
C LEU A 347 -3.73 24.14 -8.39
N PHE A 348 -4.93 24.22 -8.97
CA PHE A 348 -5.48 23.15 -9.78
C PHE A 348 -4.74 22.98 -11.12
N SER A 349 -4.33 24.07 -11.77
CA SER A 349 -3.52 23.98 -12.98
C SER A 349 -2.14 23.39 -12.70
N GLY A 350 -1.49 23.78 -11.59
CA GLY A 350 -0.21 23.21 -11.17
C GLY A 350 -0.32 21.74 -10.80
N ALA A 351 -1.40 21.35 -10.11
CA ALA A 351 -1.70 19.94 -9.84
C ALA A 351 -1.88 19.14 -11.14
N ALA A 352 -2.68 19.65 -12.08
CA ALA A 352 -2.92 18.98 -13.36
C ALA A 352 -1.64 18.87 -14.21
N ALA A 353 -0.84 19.94 -14.28
CA ALA A 353 0.44 19.94 -14.98
C ALA A 353 1.44 18.96 -14.35
N GLY A 354 1.55 18.95 -13.01
CA GLY A 354 2.39 18.00 -12.29
C GLY A 354 1.98 16.55 -12.55
N SER A 355 0.68 16.25 -12.45
CA SER A 355 0.15 14.92 -12.78
C SER A 355 0.42 14.52 -14.24
N ALA A 356 0.25 15.44 -15.19
CA ALA A 356 0.55 15.19 -16.60
C ALA A 356 2.03 14.88 -16.83
N ILE A 357 2.95 15.59 -16.15
CA ILE A 357 4.38 15.30 -16.21
C ILE A 357 4.67 13.89 -15.71
N PHE A 358 4.09 13.46 -14.59
CA PHE A 358 4.31 12.10 -14.10
C PHE A 358 3.68 11.01 -14.97
N VAL A 359 2.55 11.30 -15.64
CA VAL A 359 2.00 10.41 -16.66
C VAL A 359 2.97 10.25 -17.83
N LEU A 360 3.61 11.34 -18.27
CA LEU A 360 4.65 11.29 -19.30
C LEU A 360 5.88 10.51 -18.84
N VAL A 361 6.37 10.75 -17.63
CA VAL A 361 7.51 10.00 -17.04
C VAL A 361 7.18 8.50 -16.95
N ALA A 362 5.97 8.16 -16.50
CA ALA A 362 5.49 6.79 -16.48
C ALA A 362 5.44 6.17 -17.90
N GLY A 363 4.96 6.94 -18.88
CA GLY A 363 4.95 6.56 -20.29
C GLY A 363 6.34 6.30 -20.83
N VAL A 364 7.33 7.13 -20.48
CA VAL A 364 8.74 6.93 -20.87
C VAL A 364 9.27 5.61 -20.31
N PHE A 365 9.12 5.33 -19.01
CA PHE A 365 9.53 4.05 -18.43
C PHE A 365 8.82 2.85 -19.10
N PHE A 366 7.54 3.00 -19.43
CA PHE A 366 6.75 1.91 -19.99
C PHE A 366 7.05 1.60 -21.46
N LEU A 367 7.05 2.63 -22.31
CA LEU A 367 7.18 2.54 -23.76
C LEU A 367 8.62 2.23 -24.19
N THR A 368 9.61 2.68 -23.42
CA THR A 368 11.03 2.37 -23.69
C THR A 368 11.45 1.01 -23.10
N HIS A 369 10.52 0.22 -22.56
CA HIS A 369 10.82 -1.03 -21.87
C HIS A 369 11.83 -0.87 -20.72
N GLY A 370 11.69 0.21 -19.95
CA GLY A 370 12.54 0.46 -18.78
C GLY A 370 13.89 1.10 -19.09
N LEU A 371 14.00 1.83 -20.20
CA LEU A 371 15.22 2.55 -20.60
C LEU A 371 16.48 1.66 -20.64
N PRO A 372 16.47 0.50 -21.35
CA PRO A 372 17.59 -0.44 -21.36
C PRO A 372 18.87 0.18 -21.91
N ALA A 373 18.76 1.21 -22.77
CA ALA A 373 19.89 1.94 -23.35
C ALA A 373 20.83 2.58 -22.30
N ARG A 374 20.40 2.72 -21.03
CA ARG A 374 21.27 3.20 -19.93
C ARG A 374 22.32 2.18 -19.49
N PHE A 375 22.18 0.92 -19.88
CA PHE A 375 23.10 -0.16 -19.52
C PHE A 375 24.08 -0.47 -20.64
N ASN A 376 25.26 -0.95 -20.26
CA ASN A 376 26.26 -1.39 -21.24
C ASN A 376 25.82 -2.70 -21.95
N GLN A 377 26.49 -3.01 -23.06
CA GLN A 377 26.15 -4.18 -23.88
C GLN A 377 26.32 -5.51 -23.13
N GLN A 378 27.23 -5.60 -22.16
CA GLN A 378 27.42 -6.82 -21.38
C GLN A 378 26.20 -7.13 -20.51
N VAL A 379 25.67 -6.12 -19.81
CA VAL A 379 24.44 -6.25 -19.01
C VAL A 379 23.25 -6.59 -19.90
N LEU A 380 23.13 -5.94 -21.07
CA LEU A 380 22.04 -6.22 -22.00
C LEU A 380 22.07 -7.67 -22.54
N ARG A 381 23.26 -8.23 -22.79
CA ARG A 381 23.39 -9.65 -23.17
C ARG A 381 22.96 -10.59 -22.04
N LEU A 382 23.34 -10.30 -20.80
CA LEU A 382 22.91 -11.06 -19.63
C LEU A 382 21.40 -10.95 -19.40
N LEU A 383 20.80 -9.78 -19.65
CA LEU A 383 19.34 -9.64 -19.56
C LEU A 383 18.62 -10.38 -20.69
N ALA A 384 19.21 -10.44 -21.88
CA ALA A 384 18.64 -11.16 -23.02
C ALA A 384 18.54 -12.68 -22.75
N SER A 385 19.43 -13.26 -21.94
CA SER A 385 19.37 -14.68 -21.58
C SER A 385 18.14 -15.05 -20.73
N LYS A 386 17.42 -14.07 -20.17
CA LYS A 386 16.11 -14.29 -19.56
C LYS A 386 15.10 -14.94 -20.52
N ASN A 387 15.20 -14.59 -21.81
CA ASN A 387 14.35 -15.13 -22.86
C ASN A 387 15.01 -16.31 -23.59
N ASP A 388 16.11 -16.84 -23.06
CA ASP A 388 16.71 -18.07 -23.56
C ASP A 388 15.89 -19.25 -23.03
N TYR A 389 15.11 -19.87 -23.92
CA TYR A 389 14.32 -21.05 -23.60
C TYR A 389 14.54 -22.13 -24.63
N TRP A 390 14.40 -23.37 -24.18
CA TRP A 390 14.49 -24.52 -25.06
C TRP A 390 13.41 -24.45 -26.15
N ALA A 391 13.80 -24.39 -27.43
CA ALA A 391 12.85 -24.29 -28.54
C ALA A 391 11.80 -25.42 -28.55
N LYS A 392 12.14 -26.61 -28.03
CA LYS A 392 11.22 -27.75 -27.92
C LYS A 392 10.42 -27.77 -26.61
N ARG A 393 10.59 -26.79 -25.72
CA ARG A 393 9.97 -26.78 -24.38
C ARG A 393 8.47 -27.04 -24.43
N GLU A 394 7.71 -26.28 -25.23
CA GLU A 394 6.25 -26.45 -25.29
C GLU A 394 5.85 -27.79 -25.91
N ALA A 395 6.55 -28.23 -26.96
CA ALA A 395 6.26 -29.51 -27.62
C ALA A 395 6.59 -30.72 -26.73
N CYS A 396 7.53 -30.56 -25.80
CA CYS A 396 8.02 -31.60 -24.90
C CYS A 396 7.47 -31.50 -23.48
N MET A 397 6.68 -30.47 -23.19
CA MET A 397 5.98 -30.34 -21.91
C MET A 397 4.94 -31.46 -21.82
N ASP A 398 4.96 -32.19 -20.70
CA ASP A 398 4.08 -33.33 -20.44
C ASP A 398 4.23 -34.48 -21.47
N ARG A 399 5.37 -34.55 -22.17
CA ARG A 399 5.67 -35.57 -23.17
C ARG A 399 7.10 -36.07 -23.03
N ILE A 400 7.35 -37.27 -23.52
CA ILE A 400 8.71 -37.82 -23.63
C ILE A 400 9.26 -37.42 -24.99
N CYS A 401 10.32 -36.61 -24.98
CA CYS A 401 10.98 -36.13 -26.18
C CYS A 401 12.36 -36.72 -26.33
N ARG A 402 12.71 -37.14 -27.54
CA ARG A 402 14.08 -37.56 -27.86
C ARG A 402 14.98 -36.35 -28.08
N VAL A 403 16.20 -36.41 -27.56
CA VAL A 403 17.25 -35.40 -27.71
C VAL A 403 18.58 -36.04 -28.11
N GLY A 404 19.51 -35.24 -28.64
CA GLY A 404 20.81 -35.70 -29.12
C GLY A 404 20.77 -36.26 -30.54
N ASP A 405 21.63 -37.23 -30.83
CA ASP A 405 21.73 -37.85 -32.15
C ASP A 405 20.56 -38.82 -32.41
N ASN A 406 19.68 -38.48 -33.35
CA ASN A 406 18.53 -39.30 -33.71
C ASN A 406 18.88 -40.69 -34.29
N ARG A 407 20.15 -40.94 -34.62
CA ARG A 407 20.63 -42.23 -35.13
C ARG A 407 21.21 -43.15 -34.04
N ALA A 408 21.63 -42.59 -32.91
CA ALA A 408 22.21 -43.35 -31.81
C ALA A 408 21.10 -43.93 -30.90
N GLU A 409 21.29 -45.13 -30.34
CA GLU A 409 20.32 -45.65 -29.36
C GLU A 409 20.27 -44.76 -28.10
N PRO A 410 19.07 -44.50 -27.53
CA PRO A 410 18.94 -43.70 -26.32
C PRO A 410 19.65 -44.35 -25.13
N SER A 411 20.57 -43.62 -24.48
CA SER A 411 21.37 -44.12 -23.35
C SER A 411 21.11 -43.39 -22.03
N PHE A 412 20.34 -42.30 -22.03
CA PHE A 412 19.98 -41.55 -20.84
C PHE A 412 18.54 -41.02 -20.87
N ILE A 413 18.02 -40.66 -19.71
CA ILE A 413 16.79 -39.88 -19.56
C ILE A 413 17.00 -38.73 -18.57
N LEU A 414 16.60 -37.53 -18.99
CA LEU A 414 16.45 -36.36 -18.13
C LEU A 414 14.98 -36.25 -17.73
N TRP A 415 14.67 -36.51 -16.46
CA TRP A 415 13.30 -36.52 -15.95
C TRP A 415 13.14 -35.58 -14.76
N GLY A 416 12.02 -34.84 -14.72
CA GLY A 416 11.63 -34.05 -13.56
C GLY A 416 10.61 -32.96 -13.86
N ASP A 417 10.73 -31.84 -13.13
CA ASP A 417 9.80 -30.73 -13.22
C ASP A 417 10.25 -29.66 -14.23
N SER A 418 9.81 -28.41 -14.04
CA SER A 418 10.29 -27.28 -14.84
C SER A 418 11.82 -27.09 -14.83
N HIS A 419 12.55 -27.56 -13.82
CA HIS A 419 14.01 -27.50 -13.77
C HIS A 419 14.63 -28.49 -14.75
N ALA A 420 14.07 -29.69 -14.90
CA ALA A 420 14.50 -30.63 -15.94
C ALA A 420 14.28 -30.03 -17.34
N GLY A 421 13.12 -29.41 -17.57
CA GLY A 421 12.86 -28.66 -18.80
C GLY A 421 13.82 -27.48 -19.03
N ALA A 422 14.28 -26.81 -17.96
CA ALA A 422 15.21 -25.68 -18.04
C ALA A 422 16.63 -26.09 -18.42
N ILE A 423 17.10 -27.26 -17.97
CA ILE A 423 18.45 -27.77 -18.29
C ILE A 423 18.49 -28.65 -19.54
N ALA A 424 17.34 -29.00 -20.12
CA ALA A 424 17.22 -29.82 -21.33
C ALA A 424 18.05 -29.33 -22.54
N PRO A 425 18.15 -28.02 -22.86
CA PRO A 425 19.01 -27.54 -23.94
C PRO A 425 20.48 -27.97 -23.79
N VAL A 426 20.99 -27.96 -22.56
CA VAL A 426 22.37 -28.31 -22.26
C VAL A 426 22.61 -29.79 -22.54
N PHE A 427 21.68 -30.65 -22.09
CA PHE A 427 21.73 -32.08 -22.39
C PHE A 427 21.60 -32.38 -23.87
N GLU A 428 20.71 -31.69 -24.59
CA GLU A 428 20.58 -31.83 -26.04
C GLU A 428 21.87 -31.44 -26.77
N GLN A 429 22.48 -30.32 -26.41
CA GLN A 429 23.72 -29.84 -27.03
C GLN A 429 24.89 -30.80 -26.76
N ILE A 430 25.06 -31.26 -25.52
CA ILE A 430 26.12 -32.20 -25.14
C ILE A 430 25.91 -33.54 -25.83
N ALA A 431 24.68 -34.08 -25.82
CA ALA A 431 24.36 -35.36 -26.44
C ALA A 431 24.61 -35.32 -27.96
N THR A 432 24.18 -34.24 -28.63
CA THR A 432 24.43 -34.03 -30.07
C THR A 432 25.93 -33.96 -30.37
N SER A 433 26.70 -33.26 -29.55
CA SER A 433 28.15 -33.10 -29.75
C SER A 433 28.95 -34.39 -29.53
N ASN A 434 28.41 -35.33 -28.75
CA ASN A 434 29.05 -36.62 -28.44
C ASN A 434 28.45 -37.78 -29.23
N HIS A 435 27.56 -37.53 -30.19
CA HIS A 435 26.85 -38.58 -30.96
C HIS A 435 26.07 -39.57 -30.08
N VAL A 436 25.46 -39.07 -29.01
CA VAL A 436 24.64 -39.86 -28.07
C VAL A 436 23.18 -39.40 -28.16
N SER A 437 22.24 -40.30 -27.88
CA SER A 437 20.81 -39.97 -27.77
C SER A 437 20.30 -40.18 -26.34
N GLY A 438 19.24 -39.46 -25.98
CA GLY A 438 18.51 -39.69 -24.75
C GLY A 438 17.08 -39.17 -24.83
N PHE A 439 16.36 -39.26 -23.72
CA PHE A 439 15.02 -38.72 -23.58
C PHE A 439 15.00 -37.55 -22.59
N VAL A 440 14.07 -36.62 -22.79
CA VAL A 440 13.68 -35.59 -21.84
C VAL A 440 12.20 -35.80 -21.55
N ALA A 441 11.85 -35.93 -20.29
CA ALA A 441 10.47 -36.05 -19.82
C ALA A 441 10.26 -35.06 -18.68
N PHE A 442 9.46 -34.01 -18.89
CA PHE A 442 9.23 -33.05 -17.82
C PHE A 442 7.79 -32.53 -17.78
N SER A 443 7.33 -32.23 -16.57
CA SER A 443 6.02 -31.65 -16.33
C SER A 443 6.13 -30.59 -15.22
N PRO A 444 5.67 -29.34 -15.44
CA PRO A 444 5.75 -28.29 -14.42
C PRO A 444 5.11 -28.71 -13.10
N ALA A 445 5.77 -28.41 -11.98
CA ALA A 445 5.33 -28.82 -10.63
C ALA A 445 5.21 -30.34 -10.39
N CYS A 446 5.76 -31.19 -11.28
CA CYS A 446 5.87 -32.63 -11.09
C CYS A 446 7.32 -33.01 -10.79
N ALA A 447 7.68 -33.08 -9.50
CA ALA A 447 9.03 -33.47 -9.09
C ALA A 447 9.32 -34.94 -9.48
N PRO A 448 10.59 -35.32 -9.75
CA PRO A 448 10.97 -36.70 -10.09
C PRO A 448 10.98 -37.60 -8.84
N LEU A 449 9.85 -37.67 -8.14
CA LEU A 449 9.65 -38.42 -6.91
C LEU A 449 8.43 -39.33 -7.09
N VAL A 450 8.56 -40.58 -6.66
CA VAL A 450 7.48 -41.56 -6.77
C VAL A 450 6.57 -41.44 -5.54
N GLY A 451 5.25 -41.27 -5.76
CA GLY A 451 4.25 -41.36 -4.70
C GLY A 451 3.98 -40.08 -3.89
N LEU A 452 4.33 -38.91 -4.44
CA LEU A 452 4.00 -37.59 -3.89
C LEU A 452 2.89 -36.89 -4.66
#